data_AF-A0A9W5AML7-F1
#
_entry.id   AF-A0A9W5AML7-F1
#
_cell.length_a   1.000
_cell.length_b   1.000
_cell.length_c   1.000
_cell.angle_alpha   90.00
_cell.angle_beta   90.00
_cell.angle_gamma   90.00
#
_symmetry.space_group_name_H-M   'P 1'
#
loop_
_entity.id
_entity.type
_entity.pdbx_description
1 polymer ?
#
loop_
_entity_poly.entity_id
_entity_poly.type
_entity_poly.pdbx_seq_one_letter_code
_entity_poly.pdbx_strand_id
1 'polypeptide(L)'
;MKFLYIFLITSTFLLAEDFITKLEYAKMLYQNPRGIGCNKCHGDKAEGGLISKYKSYDKKNKKYIENELRAPRINNLEFGKFRSALKESRGIMPSYFLTDLEIQNLYEYVKTFNKDK
;
A
#
# COMPACT_ATOMS: atom_id res chain seq x y z
N MET A 1 49.78 -17.18 11.77
CA MET A 1 48.85 -16.24 12.44
C MET A 1 48.22 -15.18 11.52
N LYS A 2 48.95 -14.59 10.56
CA LYS A 2 48.44 -13.52 9.67
C LYS A 2 47.33 -13.99 8.70
N PHE A 3 47.39 -15.22 8.22
CA PHE A 3 46.34 -15.84 7.39
C PHE A 3 45.03 -16.11 8.15
N LEU A 4 45.08 -16.28 9.47
CA LEU A 4 43.91 -16.52 10.31
C LEU A 4 43.04 -15.24 10.42
N TYR A 5 43.69 -14.08 10.46
CA TYR A 5 43.00 -12.77 10.43
C TYR A 5 42.33 -12.50 9.08
N ILE A 6 42.93 -12.92 7.96
CA ILE A 6 42.35 -12.79 6.61
C ILE A 6 41.10 -13.68 6.47
N PHE A 7 41.14 -14.89 7.03
CA PHE A 7 39.98 -15.80 7.08
C PHE A 7 38.85 -15.26 7.98
N LEU A 8 39.20 -14.57 9.07
CA LEU A 8 38.22 -13.97 9.99
C LEU A 8 37.49 -12.77 9.35
N ILE A 9 38.21 -11.92 8.60
CA ILE A 9 37.65 -10.73 7.94
C ILE A 9 36.80 -11.10 6.72
N THR A 10 37.11 -12.18 6.02
CA THR A 10 36.31 -12.65 4.87
C THR A 10 35.00 -13.30 5.30
N SER A 11 34.95 -13.88 6.51
CA SER A 11 33.74 -14.50 7.05
C SER A 11 32.65 -13.49 7.41
N THR A 12 32.99 -12.23 7.76
CA THR A 12 31.99 -11.21 8.15
C THR A 12 31.23 -10.62 6.95
N PHE A 13 31.76 -10.71 5.72
CA PHE A 13 31.06 -10.23 4.52
C PHE A 13 30.00 -11.20 4.00
N LEU A 14 30.01 -12.47 4.42
CA LEU A 14 29.05 -13.49 3.97
C LEU A 14 27.71 -13.46 4.71
N LEU A 15 27.57 -12.62 5.75
CA LEU A 15 26.37 -12.46 6.57
C LEU A 15 25.74 -11.07 6.43
N ALA A 16 25.89 -10.43 5.26
CA ALA A 16 25.19 -9.18 4.98
C ALA A 16 23.70 -9.48 4.74
N GLU A 17 22.85 -9.21 5.74
CA GLU A 17 21.41 -9.09 5.50
C GLU A 17 21.13 -7.81 4.69
N ASP A 18 20.17 -7.88 3.76
CA ASP A 18 19.67 -6.67 3.10
C ASP A 18 19.10 -5.72 4.16
N PHE A 19 19.42 -4.42 4.07
CA PHE A 19 18.99 -3.41 5.05
C PHE A 19 17.47 -3.40 5.31
N ILE A 20 16.65 -3.75 4.30
CA ILE A 20 15.19 -3.91 4.39
C ILE A 20 14.76 -5.03 3.43
N THR A 21 13.89 -5.94 3.90
CA THR A 21 13.29 -6.98 3.04
C THR A 21 12.24 -6.41 2.08
N LYS A 22 11.95 -7.12 0.97
CA LYS A 22 10.89 -6.72 0.03
C LYS A 22 9.53 -6.54 0.72
N LEU A 23 9.22 -7.38 1.70
CA LEU A 23 7.96 -7.33 2.45
C LEU A 23 7.89 -6.09 3.35
N GLU A 24 8.96 -5.79 4.09
CA GLU A 24 9.04 -4.60 4.94
C GLU A 24 8.96 -3.32 4.12
N TYR A 25 9.64 -3.29 2.98
CA TYR A 25 9.58 -2.16 2.07
C TYR A 25 8.16 -1.97 1.49
N ALA A 26 7.50 -3.04 1.07
CA ALA A 26 6.12 -2.98 0.58
C ALA A 26 5.11 -2.55 1.67
N LYS A 27 5.30 -3.02 2.92
CA LYS A 27 4.53 -2.58 4.08
C LYS A 27 4.73 -1.08 4.35
N MET A 28 5.97 -0.60 4.28
CA MET A 28 6.28 0.82 4.42
C MET A 28 5.61 1.63 3.31
N LEU A 29 5.66 1.17 2.05
CA LEU A 29 4.95 1.81 0.94
C LEU A 29 3.43 1.83 1.16
N TYR A 30 2.83 0.77 1.68
CA TYR A 30 1.39 0.74 1.98
C TYR A 30 0.98 1.81 3.01
N GLN A 31 1.86 2.06 3.97
CA GLN A 31 1.64 3.08 5.01
C GLN A 31 2.00 4.48 4.53
N ASN A 32 2.97 4.62 3.62
CA ASN A 32 3.55 5.90 3.19
C ASN A 32 4.03 5.88 1.71
N PRO A 33 3.13 5.84 0.71
CA PRO A 33 3.46 5.70 -0.72
C PRO A 33 3.94 7.00 -1.39
N ARG A 34 4.61 7.91 -0.65
CA ARG A 34 4.92 9.30 -1.05
C ARG A 34 3.68 10.20 -1.11
N GLY A 35 2.88 10.16 -0.06
CA GLY A 35 1.63 10.91 0.04
C GLY A 35 0.77 10.40 1.20
N ILE A 36 -0.54 10.33 1.00
CA ILE A 36 -1.47 9.71 1.95
C ILE A 36 -1.28 8.20 1.93
N GLY A 37 -1.13 7.59 3.11
CA GLY A 37 -1.04 6.14 3.26
C GLY A 37 -2.27 5.41 2.71
N CYS A 38 -2.06 4.32 1.95
CA CYS A 38 -3.14 3.50 1.43
C CYS A 38 -4.04 2.99 2.56
N ASN A 39 -3.46 2.62 3.70
CA ASN A 39 -4.18 2.15 4.88
C ASN A 39 -5.16 3.17 5.47
N LYS A 40 -4.91 4.48 5.29
CA LYS A 40 -5.78 5.55 5.80
C LYS A 40 -7.14 5.59 5.10
N CYS A 41 -7.23 5.06 3.89
CA CYS A 41 -8.48 4.99 3.14
C CYS A 41 -8.98 3.55 2.99
N HIS A 42 -8.07 2.61 2.71
CA HIS A 42 -8.40 1.23 2.38
C HIS A 42 -8.33 0.25 3.57
N GLY A 43 -8.09 0.74 4.80
CA GLY A 43 -7.99 -0.10 5.99
C GLY A 43 -6.65 -0.79 6.14
N ASP A 44 -6.35 -1.36 7.31
CA ASP A 44 -5.02 -1.93 7.57
C ASP A 44 -4.76 -3.23 6.80
N LYS A 45 -5.81 -3.91 6.33
CA LYS A 45 -5.74 -5.14 5.52
C LYS A 45 -6.23 -4.92 4.10
N ALA A 46 -6.31 -3.67 3.62
CA ALA A 46 -6.79 -3.34 2.28
C ALA A 46 -8.24 -3.80 2.00
N GLU A 47 -9.07 -3.84 3.05
CA GLU A 47 -10.46 -4.25 3.05
C GLU A 47 -11.45 -3.18 2.57
N GLY A 48 -10.97 -1.94 2.37
CA GLY A 48 -11.80 -0.77 2.13
C GLY A 48 -12.22 -0.09 3.43
N GLY A 49 -12.81 1.10 3.35
CA GLY A 49 -13.09 1.86 4.56
C GLY A 49 -13.98 3.07 4.35
N LEU A 50 -14.59 3.53 5.44
CA LEU A 50 -15.23 4.84 5.47
C LEU A 50 -14.15 5.91 5.56
N ILE A 51 -14.12 6.81 4.57
CA ILE A 51 -13.18 7.95 4.54
C ILE A 51 -13.80 9.14 5.27
N SER A 52 -15.05 9.46 4.96
CA SER A 52 -15.74 10.61 5.56
C SER A 52 -17.26 10.48 5.44
N LYS A 53 -17.97 11.18 6.33
CA LYS A 53 -19.41 11.42 6.24
C LYS A 53 -19.66 12.90 5.99
N TYR A 54 -20.62 13.20 5.12
CA TYR A 54 -20.98 14.59 4.80
C TYR A 54 -22.47 14.71 4.52
N LYS A 55 -23.01 15.92 4.66
CA LYS A 55 -24.42 16.19 4.35
C LYS A 55 -24.53 16.91 3.02
N SER A 56 -25.44 16.47 2.16
CA SER A 56 -25.80 17.19 0.93
C SER A 56 -27.28 17.54 0.96
N TYR A 57 -27.64 18.68 0.37
CA TYR A 57 -29.04 19.08 0.26
C TYR A 57 -29.71 18.35 -0.90
N ASP A 58 -30.70 17.53 -0.60
CA ASP A 58 -31.58 16.90 -1.58
C ASP A 58 -32.67 17.90 -1.98
N LYS A 59 -32.54 18.43 -3.21
CA LYS A 59 -33.48 19.41 -3.77
C LYS A 59 -34.88 18.83 -3.99
N LYS A 60 -35.01 17.52 -4.26
CA LYS A 60 -36.30 16.87 -4.54
C LYS A 60 -37.13 16.75 -3.26
N ASN A 61 -36.48 16.31 -2.18
CA ASN A 61 -37.13 16.10 -0.89
C ASN A 61 -36.96 17.30 0.07
N LYS A 62 -36.33 18.38 -0.38
CA LYS A 62 -36.04 19.62 0.36
C LYS A 62 -35.40 19.41 1.74
N LYS A 63 -34.53 18.41 1.87
CA LYS A 63 -33.89 18.02 3.15
C LYS A 63 -32.40 17.75 2.99
N TYR A 64 -31.63 17.91 4.06
CA TYR A 64 -30.26 17.42 4.09
C TYR A 64 -30.26 15.89 4.27
N ILE A 65 -29.51 15.21 3.42
CA ILE A 65 -29.24 13.77 3.52
C ILE A 65 -27.79 13.54 3.91
N GLU A 66 -27.55 12.51 4.72
CA GLU A 66 -26.20 12.07 5.07
C GLU A 66 -25.68 11.13 3.99
N ASN A 67 -24.44 11.37 3.56
CA ASN A 67 -23.74 10.57 2.57
C ASN A 67 -22.41 10.10 3.16
N GLU A 68 -21.90 9.03 2.58
CA GLU A 68 -20.63 8.43 2.97
C GLU A 68 -19.69 8.37 1.76
N LEU A 69 -18.45 8.80 1.97
CA LEU A 69 -17.35 8.58 1.05
C LEU A 69 -16.59 7.34 1.51
N ARG A 70 -16.58 6.29 0.68
CA ARG A 70 -15.95 5.01 1.01
C ARG A 70 -14.89 4.63 -0.01
N ALA A 71 -13.77 4.11 0.50
CA ALA A 71 -12.76 3.48 -0.33
C ALA A 71 -13.14 2.00 -0.58
N PRO A 72 -12.91 1.47 -1.79
CA PRO A 72 -13.17 0.07 -2.08
C PRO A 72 -12.14 -0.85 -1.42
N ARG A 73 -12.50 -2.12 -1.31
CA ARG A 73 -11.57 -3.23 -1.03
C ARG A 73 -10.57 -3.37 -2.17
N ILE A 74 -9.27 -3.50 -1.85
CA ILE A 74 -8.20 -3.59 -2.85
C ILE A 74 -7.38 -4.88 -2.79
N ASN A 75 -7.47 -5.67 -1.71
CA ASN A 75 -6.78 -6.97 -1.59
C ASN A 75 -7.38 -8.09 -2.47
N ASN A 76 -8.47 -7.80 -3.20
CA ASN A 76 -9.12 -8.71 -4.13
C ASN A 76 -9.05 -8.24 -5.60
N LEU A 77 -8.33 -7.15 -5.89
CA LEU A 77 -8.20 -6.66 -7.26
C LEU A 77 -7.21 -7.50 -8.06
N GLU A 78 -7.44 -7.53 -9.38
CA GLU A 78 -6.46 -7.99 -10.37
C GLU A 78 -5.34 -6.95 -10.55
N PHE A 79 -4.12 -7.39 -10.83
CA PHE A 79 -2.94 -6.53 -10.91
C PHE A 79 -3.11 -5.33 -11.86
N GLY A 80 -3.70 -5.53 -13.04
CA GLY A 80 -3.92 -4.44 -14.01
C GLY A 80 -4.83 -3.33 -13.47
N LYS A 81 -5.88 -3.69 -12.70
CA LYS A 81 -6.78 -2.72 -12.05
C LYS A 81 -6.09 -2.01 -10.89
N PHE A 82 -5.25 -2.73 -10.15
CA PHE A 82 -4.45 -2.18 -9.06
C PHE A 82 -3.41 -1.17 -9.57
N ARG A 83 -2.62 -1.55 -10.58
CA ARG A 83 -1.61 -0.69 -11.22
C ARG A 83 -2.21 0.57 -11.83
N SER A 84 -3.31 0.44 -12.57
CA SER A 84 -3.98 1.61 -13.16
C SER A 84 -4.50 2.57 -12.09
N ALA A 85 -5.07 2.07 -10.98
CA ALA A 85 -5.54 2.92 -9.88
C ALA A 85 -4.43 3.69 -9.16
N LEU A 86 -3.18 3.21 -9.17
CA LEU A 86 -2.04 3.92 -8.55
C LEU A 86 -1.44 4.97 -9.48
N LYS A 87 -1.48 4.72 -10.80
CA LYS A 87 -0.93 5.63 -11.83
C LYS A 87 -1.90 6.74 -12.21
N GLU A 88 -3.20 6.45 -12.23
CA GLU A 88 -4.25 7.38 -12.61
C GLU A 88 -5.01 7.83 -11.36
N SER A 89 -5.31 9.13 -11.25
CA SER A 89 -6.18 9.58 -10.16
C SER A 89 -7.61 9.06 -10.38
N ARG A 90 -8.23 8.56 -9.32
CA ARG A 90 -9.62 8.06 -9.34
C ARG A 90 -10.43 8.70 -8.23
N GLY A 91 -11.32 9.62 -8.60
CA GLY A 91 -12.13 10.36 -7.64
C GLY A 91 -11.23 11.18 -6.71
N ILE A 92 -11.21 10.81 -5.43
CA ILE A 92 -10.39 11.47 -4.40
C ILE A 92 -9.05 10.76 -4.12
N MET A 93 -8.81 9.60 -4.74
CA MET A 93 -7.57 8.84 -4.54
C MET A 93 -6.41 9.59 -5.22
N PRO A 94 -5.32 9.91 -4.50
CA PRO A 94 -4.17 10.58 -5.11
C PRO A 94 -3.44 9.63 -6.06
N SER A 95 -2.80 10.20 -7.08
CA SER A 95 -1.82 9.48 -7.90
C SER A 95 -0.49 9.39 -7.15
N TYR A 96 0.19 8.25 -7.25
CA TYR A 96 1.50 8.07 -6.62
C TYR A 96 2.61 7.98 -7.66
N PHE A 97 3.75 8.60 -7.38
CA PHE A 97 4.95 8.45 -8.20
C PHE A 97 5.72 7.19 -7.75
N LEU A 98 5.19 6.03 -8.12
CA LEU A 98 5.78 4.73 -7.85
C LEU A 98 6.36 4.11 -9.14
N THR A 99 7.49 3.43 -9.01
CA THR A 99 8.03 2.59 -10.09
C THR A 99 7.17 1.35 -10.30
N ASP A 100 7.27 0.70 -11.46
CA ASP A 100 6.52 -0.53 -11.72
C ASP A 100 6.89 -1.67 -10.75
N LEU A 101 8.15 -1.72 -10.30
CA LEU A 101 8.60 -2.69 -9.29
C LEU A 101 7.98 -2.42 -7.92
N GLU A 102 7.91 -1.15 -7.51
CA GLU A 102 7.24 -0.75 -6.26
C GLU A 102 5.75 -1.10 -6.29
N ILE A 103 5.08 -0.86 -7.42
CA ILE A 103 3.67 -1.23 -7.62
C ILE A 103 3.49 -2.75 -7.52
N GLN A 104 4.38 -3.54 -8.13
CA GLN A 104 4.35 -5.00 -8.06
C GLN A 104 4.53 -5.49 -6.61
N ASN A 105 5.55 -5.00 -5.90
CA ASN A 105 5.80 -5.38 -4.51
C ASN A 105 4.63 -5.00 -3.60
N LEU A 106 4.05 -3.81 -3.80
CA LEU A 106 2.89 -3.34 -3.06
C LEU A 106 1.65 -4.21 -3.34
N TYR A 107 1.42 -4.59 -4.59
CA TYR A 107 0.35 -5.51 -4.98
C TYR A 107 0.51 -6.87 -4.28
N GLU A 108 1.70 -7.46 -4.33
CA GLU A 108 1.98 -8.75 -3.68
C GLU A 108 1.73 -8.68 -2.18
N TYR A 109 2.20 -7.62 -1.52
CA TYR A 109 1.93 -7.36 -0.11
C TYR A 109 0.42 -7.29 0.18
N VAL A 110 -0.32 -6.46 -0.57
CA VAL A 110 -1.76 -6.28 -0.40
C VAL A 110 -2.53 -7.60 -0.63
N LYS A 111 -2.10 -8.43 -1.58
CA LYS A 111 -2.70 -9.75 -1.84
C LYS A 111 -2.49 -10.74 -0.69
N THR A 112 -1.45 -10.60 0.13
CA THR A 112 -1.24 -11.49 1.29
C THR A 112 -2.42 -11.44 2.26
N PHE A 113 -3.08 -10.29 2.42
CA PHE A 113 -4.23 -10.12 3.30
C PHE A 113 -5.49 -10.89 2.85
N ASN A 114 -5.51 -11.38 1.61
CA ASN A 114 -6.59 -12.21 1.09
C ASN A 114 -6.24 -13.70 1.05
N LYS A 115 -5.02 -14.10 1.43
CA LYS A 115 -4.65 -15.52 1.52
C LYS A 115 -5.19 -16.18 2.79
N ASP A 116 -5.51 -15.39 3.81
CA ASP A 116 -6.04 -15.84 5.10
C ASP A 116 -7.58 -15.83 5.17
N LYS A 117 -8.28 -15.85 4.02
CA LYS A 117 -9.73 -15.92 3.90
C LYS A 117 -10.16 -16.94 2.86
#